data_AF-A0A3Q3EI89-F1
#
_entry.id   AF-A0A3Q3EI89-F1
#
_cell.length_a   1.000
_cell.length_b   1.000
_cell.length_c   1.000
_cell.angle_alpha   90.00
_cell.angle_beta   90.00
_cell.angle_gamma   90.00
#
_symmetry.space_group_name_H-M   'P 1'
#
loop_
_entity.id
_entity.type
_entity.pdbx_description
1 polymer ?
#
loop_
_entity_poly.entity_id
_entity_poly.type
_entity_poly.pdbx_seq_one_letter_code
_entity_poly.pdbx_strand_id
1 'polypeptide(L)'
;MAEDEVTEEQLAAIAAENEEQEQVNYKAPAVKSVKEIQDLDKDDESLRKYKEALLGSGPTEAGNAACVRVLYFVNSQKPPPTS
;
A
#
# COMPACT_ATOMS: atom_id res chain seq x y z
N MET A 1 16.06 28.21 22.69
CA MET A 1 16.77 27.23 21.85
C MET A 1 16.24 25.90 22.32
N ALA A 2 15.36 25.25 21.55
CA ALA A 2 14.96 23.89 21.89
C ALA A 2 16.14 23.03 21.47
N GLU A 3 17.01 22.78 22.43
CA GLU A 3 18.04 21.76 22.38
C GLU A 3 17.36 20.40 22.44
N ASP A 4 16.71 20.01 21.33
CA ASP A 4 16.36 18.63 21.02
C ASP A 4 17.65 17.89 20.61
N GLU A 5 18.62 17.80 21.53
CA GLU A 5 19.67 16.78 21.43
C GLU A 5 19.02 15.44 21.79
N VAL A 6 18.32 14.84 20.83
CA VAL A 6 17.93 13.43 20.91
C VAL A 6 19.23 12.64 21.03
N THR A 7 19.50 12.13 22.23
CA THR A 7 20.71 11.34 22.47
C THR A 7 20.65 10.05 21.66
N GLU A 8 21.81 9.54 21.23
CA GLU A 8 21.90 8.29 20.48
C GLU A 8 21.21 7.13 21.22
N GLU A 9 21.20 7.19 22.55
CA GLU A 9 20.54 6.24 23.43
C GLU A 9 19.01 6.28 23.32
N GLN A 10 18.41 7.48 23.17
CA GLN A 10 16.96 7.59 22.93
C GLN A 10 16.58 7.13 21.52
N LEU A 11 17.43 7.38 20.53
CA LEU A 11 17.23 6.88 19.17
C LEU A 11 17.29 5.34 19.12
N ALA A 12 18.23 4.75 19.85
CA ALA A 12 18.36 3.31 19.99
C ALA A 12 17.20 2.68 20.76
N ALA A 13 16.69 3.35 21.81
CA ALA A 13 15.52 2.89 22.56
C ALA A 13 14.25 2.86 21.69
N ILE A 14 14.02 3.90 20.87
CA ILE A 14 12.88 3.95 19.94
C ILE A 14 13.01 2.90 18.83
N ALA A 15 14.24 2.67 18.33
CA ALA A 15 14.50 1.63 17.34
C ALA A 15 14.24 0.22 17.91
N ALA A 16 14.69 -0.06 19.13
CA ALA A 16 14.46 -1.32 19.81
C ALA A 16 12.97 -1.59 20.07
N GLU A 17 12.18 -0.56 20.42
CA GLU A 17 10.72 -0.66 20.58
C GLU A 17 10.02 -1.01 19.25
N ASN A 18 10.54 -0.54 18.10
CA ASN A 18 10.01 -0.87 16.78
C ASN A 18 10.46 -2.23 16.24
N GLU A 19 11.52 -2.83 16.79
CA GLU A 19 12.01 -4.16 16.43
C GLU A 19 11.19 -5.29 17.07
N GLU A 20 10.45 -5.00 18.13
CA GLU A 20 9.41 -5.88 18.69
C GLU A 20 8.17 -5.92 17.78
N GLN A 21 8.37 -6.18 16.49
CA GLN A 21 7.30 -6.53 15.58
C GLN A 21 6.80 -7.90 15.99
N GLU A 22 5.67 -7.94 16.72
CA GLU A 22 4.89 -9.16 16.88
C GLU A 22 4.86 -9.88 15.53
N GLN A 23 5.40 -11.10 15.49
CA GLN A 23 5.51 -11.86 14.26
C GLN A 23 4.09 -12.25 13.81
N VAL A 24 3.43 -11.31 13.14
CA VAL A 24 2.13 -11.50 12.53
C VAL A 24 2.31 -12.60 11.51
N ASN A 25 1.70 -13.75 11.75
CA ASN A 25 1.88 -14.96 10.96
C ASN A 25 1.13 -14.88 9.62
N TYR A 26 1.16 -13.72 8.97
CA TYR A 26 0.54 -13.43 7.70
C TYR A 26 1.16 -14.32 6.62
N LYS A 27 0.31 -15.12 5.98
CA LYS A 27 0.69 -15.87 4.78
C LYS A 27 0.19 -15.10 3.59
N ALA A 28 1.12 -14.59 2.79
CA ALA A 28 0.79 -13.93 1.53
C ALA A 28 -0.07 -14.88 0.68
N PRO A 29 -1.16 -14.37 0.08
CA PRO A 29 -2.01 -15.18 -0.79
C PRO A 29 -1.25 -15.60 -2.05
N ALA A 30 -1.75 -16.65 -2.71
CA ALA A 30 -1.24 -17.02 -4.02
C ALA A 30 -1.43 -15.86 -5.00
N VAL A 31 -0.37 -15.52 -5.74
CA VAL A 31 -0.41 -14.50 -6.77
C VAL A 31 -1.34 -14.99 -7.90
N LYS A 32 -2.42 -14.28 -8.14
CA LYS A 32 -3.38 -14.53 -9.24
C LYS A 32 -3.59 -13.25 -10.02
N SER A 33 -3.71 -13.35 -11.35
CA SER A 33 -4.04 -12.18 -12.16
C SER A 33 -5.52 -11.79 -12.03
N VAL A 34 -5.84 -10.52 -12.29
CA VAL A 34 -7.23 -10.03 -12.24
C VAL A 34 -8.15 -10.80 -13.20
N LYS A 35 -7.62 -11.20 -14.37
CA LYS A 35 -8.36 -12.01 -15.36
C LYS A 35 -8.73 -13.38 -14.79
N GLU A 36 -7.78 -14.09 -14.19
CA GLU A 36 -8.05 -15.38 -13.55
C GLU A 36 -9.07 -15.23 -12.42
N ILE A 37 -9.04 -14.14 -11.64
CA ILE A 37 -10.03 -13.88 -10.59
C ILE A 37 -11.43 -13.67 -11.16
N GLN A 38 -11.55 -12.98 -12.30
CA GLN A 38 -12.82 -12.81 -13.03
C GLN A 38 -13.30 -14.12 -13.66
N ASP A 39 -12.36 -14.98 -14.06
CA ASP A 39 -12.66 -16.24 -14.73
C ASP A 39 -13.07 -17.37 -13.77
N LEU A 40 -12.67 -17.29 -12.51
CA LEU A 40 -13.18 -18.14 -11.45
C LEU A 40 -14.65 -17.76 -11.19
N ASP A 41 -15.53 -18.75 -11.01
CA ASP A 41 -16.92 -18.56 -10.58
C ASP A 41 -17.78 -17.63 -11.48
N LYS A 42 -17.55 -17.65 -12.79
CA LYS A 42 -18.35 -16.89 -13.77
C LYS A 42 -19.84 -17.23 -13.76
N ASP A 43 -20.17 -18.43 -13.31
CA ASP A 43 -21.54 -18.92 -13.32
C ASP A 43 -22.32 -18.45 -12.07
N ASP A 44 -21.64 -17.83 -11.10
CA ASP A 44 -22.25 -17.28 -9.88
C ASP A 44 -22.51 -15.77 -10.03
N GLU A 45 -23.77 -15.40 -10.21
CA GLU A 45 -24.19 -14.00 -10.32
C GLU A 45 -23.83 -13.15 -9.11
N SER A 46 -23.82 -13.73 -7.90
CA SER A 46 -23.50 -13.02 -6.66
C SER A 46 -22.01 -12.69 -6.62
N LEU A 47 -21.16 -13.65 -6.97
CA LEU A 47 -19.71 -13.45 -7.03
C LEU A 47 -19.30 -12.52 -8.16
N ARG A 48 -20.01 -12.54 -9.29
CA ARG A 48 -19.79 -11.57 -10.37
C ARG A 48 -20.07 -10.14 -9.95
N LYS A 49 -21.22 -9.88 -9.33
CA LYS A 49 -21.57 -8.55 -8.79
C LYS A 49 -20.56 -8.10 -7.73
N TYR A 50 -20.12 -9.02 -6.88
CA TYR A 50 -19.09 -8.74 -5.87
C TYR A 50 -17.73 -8.37 -6.48
N LYS A 51 -17.27 -9.13 -7.48
CA LYS A 51 -16.02 -8.86 -8.20
C LYS A 51 -16.08 -7.54 -8.95
N GLU A 52 -17.19 -7.24 -9.59
CA GLU A 52 -17.41 -5.97 -10.29
C GLU A 52 -17.44 -4.78 -9.32
N ALA A 53 -18.02 -4.95 -8.13
CA ALA A 53 -18.01 -3.90 -7.10
C ALA A 53 -16.60 -3.59 -6.56
N LEU A 54 -15.71 -4.58 -6.48
CA LEU A 54 -14.34 -4.41 -5.98
C LEU A 54 -13.33 -4.00 -7.05
N LEU A 55 -13.44 -4.57 -8.26
CA LEU A 55 -12.49 -4.38 -9.36
C LEU A 55 -12.93 -3.28 -10.34
N GLY A 56 -14.20 -2.86 -10.29
CA GLY A 56 -14.82 -1.97 -11.27
C GLY A 56 -15.31 -2.74 -12.52
N SER A 57 -16.16 -2.09 -13.31
CA SER A 57 -16.69 -2.64 -14.56
C SER A 57 -15.63 -2.60 -15.68
N GLY A 58 -14.79 -3.63 -15.76
CA GLY A 58 -13.99 -3.91 -16.95
C GLY A 58 -12.54 -4.28 -16.67
N PRO A 59 -11.86 -4.95 -17.61
CA PRO A 59 -10.43 -5.21 -17.50
C PRO A 59 -9.71 -3.87 -17.48
N THR A 60 -9.15 -3.52 -16.33
CA THR A 60 -8.21 -2.41 -16.22
C THR A 60 -7.08 -2.72 -17.19
N GLU A 61 -6.93 -1.88 -18.22
CA GLU A 61 -5.94 -2.10 -19.26
C GLU A 61 -4.58 -2.29 -18.60
N ALA A 62 -3.93 -3.42 -18.88
CA ALA A 62 -2.58 -3.71 -18.42
C ALA A 62 -1.62 -2.80 -19.19
N GLY A 63 -1.61 -1.53 -18.80
CA GLY A 63 -0.66 -0.56 -19.30
C GLY A 63 0.75 -0.96 -18.88
N ASN A 64 1.73 -0.50 -19.64
CA ASN A 64 3.16 -0.61 -19.35
C ASN A 64 3.62 0.17 -18.10
N ALA A 65 2.69 0.65 -17.27
CA ALA A 65 2.98 1.37 -16.03
C ALA A 65 3.15 0.40 -14.86
N ALA A 66 3.98 0.79 -13.89
CA ALA A 66 4.10 0.06 -12.64
C ALA A 66 2.73 -0.04 -11.93
N CYS A 67 2.43 -1.21 -11.36
CA CYS A 67 1.15 -1.51 -10.69
C CYS A 67 0.84 -0.53 -9.53
N VAL A 68 1.87 0.06 -8.90
CA VAL A 68 1.74 0.97 -7.76
C VAL A 68 2.54 2.24 -8.01
N ARG A 69 1.97 3.40 -7.66
CA ARG A 69 2.64 4.71 -7.72
C ARG A 69 2.77 5.29 -6.31
N VAL A 70 3.96 5.81 -5.99
CA VAL A 70 4.30 6.32 -4.67
C VAL A 70 3.83 7.77 -4.50
N LEU A 71 3.51 8.13 -3.24
CA LEU A 71 2.94 9.39 -2.79
C LEU A 71 3.81 10.62 -3.04
N TYR A 72 3.13 11.76 -3.12
CA TYR A 72 3.69 13.11 -3.21
C TYR A 72 3.31 13.89 -1.95
N PHE A 73 4.25 14.64 -1.39
CA PHE A 73 4.03 15.46 -0.21
C PHE A 73 3.28 16.75 -0.58
N VAL A 74 2.14 17.00 0.06
CA VAL A 74 1.37 18.25 -0.09
C VAL A 74 1.49 19.03 1.21
N ASN A 75 2.09 20.22 1.15
CA ASN A 75 2.23 21.11 2.31
C ASN A 75 2.00 22.56 1.89
N SER A 76 0.98 23.19 2.47
CA SER A 76 0.57 24.56 2.15
C SER A 76 1.50 25.65 2.70
N GLN A 77 2.45 25.30 3.56
CA GLN A 77 3.37 26.23 4.23
C GLN A 77 4.83 26.12 3.73
N LYS A 78 5.11 25.22 2.79
CA LYS A 78 6.44 25.08 2.18
C LYS A 78 6.54 26.04 0.97
N PRO A 79 7.48 27.02 0.95
CA PRO A 79 7.66 27.85 -0.23
C PRO A 79 8.05 26.98 -1.43
N PRO A 80 7.58 27.30 -2.65
CA PRO A 80 7.86 26.51 -3.84
C PRO A 80 9.37 26.40 -4.06
N PRO A 81 9.88 25.28 -4.61
CA PRO A 81 11.29 25.15 -4.92
C PRO A 81 11.66 26.24 -5.95
N THR A 82 12.44 27.22 -5.52
CA THR A 82 13.07 28.19 -6.41
C THR A 82 14.03 27.44 -7.32
N SER A 83 13.82 27.60 -8.63
CA SER A 83 14.60 27.00 -9.70
C SER A 83 16.06 27.41 -9.67
#